data_AF-A0A9E2PQ67-F1
#
_entry.id   AF-A0A9E2PQ67-F1
#
_cell.length_a   1.000
_cell.length_b   1.000
_cell.length_c   1.000
_cell.angle_alpha   90.00
_cell.angle_beta   90.00
_cell.angle_gamma   90.00
#
_symmetry.space_group_name_H-M   'P 1'
#
loop_
_entity.id
_entity.type
_entity.pdbx_description
1 polymer ?
#
loop_
_entity_poly.entity_id
_entity_poly.type
_entity_poly.pdbx_seq_one_letter_code
_entity_poly.pdbx_strand_id
1 'polypeptide(L)'
;SAIEERELTGQAAPIVVVRRKPDDGLSRLLSPDTDDLGVFLPYAPLHHLLLAETSPLIMTSGNLAEEPIAKDEQELSAILGSVADAALSHNRAIVRRSDDSVLKIVAGQRLFLRRSRGIVPDAIRLPLEGPSVLACGAELKNTVCVTRGAQAFLSQHIGDLDDYRAYRFFRETVEDFSALLKVKPTIVAHDLHPDYLATRYALAQEGVRRIGVQHHHAHIAACMAEHGLTERVIGVALDGTGYGPDGTIWGGEFLVADLADFRRVGYFKSYRMPGGAEAIRQPTRMALSYGLAELTESDRRDLPALLPSLAENECRVLAGMIAQGVNAPWTSSAGRLFDAVAALLGLGEAITYEAQAAIRLQTLARPDGVLPYPYAIEIQTGGFQLSFGAAIRAIVADRRANVDRGHIAGGFHQTIAEAVGEMCIRIRDRERLEPASRLEPTSRLEPASRLERVALSGGVFQNDLLLALTTNGLRRHGFQVYSHHLVPPNDGGIALGQAAVALARTDVRG
;
A
#
# COMPACT_ATOMS: atom_id res chain seq x y z
N SER A 1 -11.59 20.85 7.21
CA SER A 1 -12.56 20.17 8.09
C SER A 1 -12.10 20.33 9.53
N ALA A 2 -13.00 20.19 10.52
CA ALA A 2 -12.61 20.31 11.94
C ALA A 2 -11.58 19.24 12.37
N ILE A 3 -11.56 18.07 11.71
CA ILE A 3 -10.57 17.02 11.96
C ILE A 3 -9.20 17.44 11.43
N GLU A 4 -9.11 17.91 10.18
CA GLU A 4 -7.85 18.42 9.61
C GLU A 4 -7.26 19.54 10.47
N GLU A 5 -8.09 20.49 10.91
CA GLU A 5 -7.66 21.58 11.79
C GLU A 5 -7.11 21.05 13.12
N ARG A 6 -7.82 20.11 13.76
CA ARG A 6 -7.36 19.49 15.01
C ARG A 6 -6.04 18.74 14.86
N GLU A 7 -5.83 18.02 13.74
CA GLU A 7 -4.56 17.34 13.49
C GLU A 7 -3.43 18.36 13.28
N LEU A 8 -3.67 19.43 12.53
CA LEU A 8 -2.69 20.49 12.26
C LEU A 8 -2.29 21.26 13.53
N THR A 9 -3.25 21.60 14.38
CA THR A 9 -3.01 22.35 15.62
C THR A 9 -2.61 21.45 16.79
N GLY A 10 -2.63 20.13 16.60
CA GLY A 10 -2.28 19.14 17.61
C GLY A 10 -0.78 19.11 17.89
N GLN A 11 -0.39 18.60 19.06
CA GLN A 11 1.02 18.51 19.48
C GLN A 11 1.88 17.63 18.56
N ALA A 12 1.28 16.63 17.89
CA ALA A 12 1.99 15.78 16.94
C ALA A 12 2.47 16.58 15.70
N ALA A 13 1.72 17.61 15.32
CA ALA A 13 1.96 18.47 14.15
C ALA A 13 2.41 17.68 12.90
N PRO A 14 1.61 16.70 12.43
CA PRO A 14 1.92 15.96 11.22
C PRO A 14 1.73 16.83 9.97
N ILE A 15 2.25 16.35 8.84
CA ILE A 15 1.83 16.80 7.53
C ILE A 15 0.42 16.27 7.28
N VAL A 16 -0.54 17.17 7.10
CA VAL A 16 -1.92 16.86 6.73
C VAL A 16 -2.08 17.16 5.25
N VAL A 17 -2.47 16.15 4.48
CA VAL A 17 -2.81 16.28 3.06
C VAL A 17 -4.20 16.86 2.94
N VAL A 18 -4.30 18.09 2.47
CA VAL A 18 -5.55 18.86 2.35
C VAL A 18 -5.86 19.21 0.90
N ARG A 19 -7.13 19.39 0.59
CA ARG A 19 -7.55 19.85 -0.74
C ARG A 19 -7.11 21.30 -0.96
N ARG A 20 -6.44 21.54 -2.09
CA ARG A 20 -5.99 22.87 -2.50
C ARG A 20 -7.16 23.76 -2.90
N LYS A 21 -7.11 25.04 -2.53
CA LYS A 21 -8.07 26.05 -3.01
C LYS A 21 -7.66 26.56 -4.41
N PRO A 22 -8.61 26.91 -5.29
CA PRO A 22 -8.31 27.36 -6.66
C PRO A 22 -7.33 28.55 -6.77
N ASP A 23 -7.21 29.40 -5.75
CA ASP A 23 -6.36 30.61 -5.75
C ASP A 23 -5.58 30.78 -4.43
N ASP A 24 -4.84 29.75 -4.01
CA ASP A 24 -4.04 29.81 -2.79
C ASP A 24 -2.72 30.60 -2.90
N GLY A 25 -2.39 31.13 -4.09
CA GLY A 25 -1.17 31.88 -4.36
C GLY A 25 0.11 31.04 -4.42
N LEU A 26 0.01 29.71 -4.30
CA LEU A 26 1.17 28.81 -4.32
C LEU A 26 1.51 28.33 -5.73
N SER A 27 2.73 27.84 -5.94
CA SER A 27 3.09 27.23 -7.23
C SER A 27 2.36 25.90 -7.44
N ARG A 28 1.95 25.58 -8.67
CA ARG A 28 1.46 24.24 -9.04
C ARG A 28 2.56 23.17 -9.04
N LEU A 29 3.82 23.58 -9.06
CA LEU A 29 4.97 22.67 -8.99
C LEU A 29 5.15 22.01 -7.62
N LEU A 30 4.46 22.47 -6.57
CA LEU A 30 4.48 21.82 -5.25
C LEU A 30 3.84 20.43 -5.26
N SER A 31 2.78 20.26 -6.05
CA SER A 31 2.04 19.00 -6.20
C SER A 31 1.44 18.90 -7.60
N PRO A 32 2.26 18.69 -8.65
CA PRO A 32 1.79 18.77 -10.05
C PRO A 32 0.82 17.65 -10.44
N ASP A 33 0.84 16.54 -9.71
CA ASP A 33 0.09 15.32 -10.03
C ASP A 33 -1.23 15.17 -9.27
N THR A 34 -1.55 16.13 -8.39
CA THR A 34 -2.75 16.10 -7.57
C THR A 34 -3.24 17.52 -7.25
N ASP A 35 -4.51 17.63 -6.88
CA ASP A 35 -5.09 18.86 -6.34
C ASP A 35 -4.99 18.94 -4.81
N ASP A 36 -4.25 18.03 -4.20
CA ASP A 36 -3.97 18.05 -2.76
C ASP A 36 -2.60 18.69 -2.47
N LEU A 37 -2.43 19.18 -1.24
CA LEU A 37 -1.19 19.74 -0.74
C LEU A 37 -0.91 19.21 0.67
N GLY A 38 0.32 18.78 0.92
CA GLY A 38 0.79 18.45 2.27
C GLY A 38 1.17 19.71 3.02
N VAL A 39 0.50 20.00 4.14
CA VAL A 39 0.76 21.17 4.98
C VAL A 39 0.98 20.75 6.43
N PHE A 40 1.85 21.43 7.17
CA PHE A 40 1.95 21.31 8.62
C PHE A 40 2.18 22.68 9.25
N LEU A 41 1.90 22.80 10.54
CA LEU A 41 2.12 24.03 11.30
C LEU A 41 3.48 23.99 12.01
N PRO A 42 4.12 25.16 12.25
CA PRO A 42 5.37 25.23 12.99
C PRO A 42 5.26 24.52 14.35
N TYR A 43 6.11 23.51 14.54
CA TYR A 43 6.14 22.66 15.74
C TYR A 43 7.39 22.85 16.60
N ALA A 44 8.36 23.63 16.13
CA ALA A 44 9.60 23.93 16.84
C ALA A 44 9.79 25.45 16.96
N PRO A 45 10.46 25.95 18.02
CA PRO A 45 10.72 27.38 18.18
C PRO A 45 11.41 28.01 16.97
N LEU A 46 12.33 27.27 16.34
CA LEU A 46 13.01 27.73 15.13
C LEU A 46 12.03 27.98 13.97
N HIS A 47 11.01 27.12 13.80
CA HIS A 47 10.01 27.32 12.74
C HIS A 47 9.21 28.60 12.95
N HIS A 48 8.85 28.92 14.20
CA HIS A 48 8.18 30.18 14.51
C HIS A 48 9.04 31.41 14.19
N LEU A 49 10.35 31.34 14.49
CA LEU A 49 11.28 32.43 14.16
C LEU A 49 11.44 32.60 12.64
N LEU A 50 11.59 31.50 11.90
CA LEU A 50 11.69 31.54 10.44
C LEU A 50 10.41 32.09 9.80
N LEU A 51 9.24 31.63 10.27
CA LEU A 51 7.95 32.07 9.73
C LEU A 51 7.57 33.50 10.09
N ALA A 52 8.22 34.10 11.09
CA ALA A 52 8.08 35.53 11.38
C ALA A 52 8.75 36.39 10.30
N GLU A 53 9.76 35.87 9.61
CA GLU A 53 10.51 36.58 8.56
C GLU A 53 10.03 36.23 7.15
N THR A 54 9.57 35.00 6.91
CA THR A 54 9.13 34.54 5.59
C THR A 54 8.10 33.41 5.66
N SER A 55 7.06 33.45 4.83
CA SER A 55 6.04 32.40 4.77
C SER A 55 5.34 32.40 3.40
N PRO A 56 4.99 31.23 2.85
CA PRO A 56 5.22 29.88 3.37
C PRO A 56 6.59 29.30 2.96
N LEU A 57 7.03 28.25 3.67
CA LEU A 57 8.28 27.53 3.43
C LEU A 57 8.02 26.11 2.91
N ILE A 58 8.82 25.69 1.93
CA ILE A 58 8.90 24.28 1.52
C ILE A 58 9.80 23.56 2.51
N MET A 59 9.30 22.50 3.11
CA MET A 59 10.01 21.65 4.05
C MET A 59 9.94 20.21 3.55
N THR A 60 11.07 19.72 3.07
CA THR A 60 11.26 18.33 2.61
C THR A 60 12.43 17.70 3.35
N SER A 61 12.53 16.38 3.33
CA SER A 61 13.61 15.66 3.99
C SER A 61 14.97 16.04 3.37
N GLY A 62 15.93 16.37 4.23
CA GLY A 62 17.29 16.75 3.83
C GLY A 62 18.15 15.52 3.54
N ASN A 63 17.98 14.92 2.37
CA ASN A 63 18.70 13.74 1.90
C ASN A 63 18.79 13.71 0.37
N LEU A 64 19.68 12.86 -0.14
CA LEU A 64 19.61 12.42 -1.54
C LEU A 64 18.43 11.46 -1.72
N ALA A 65 17.91 11.34 -2.95
CA ALA A 65 16.80 10.44 -3.25
C ALA A 65 17.07 9.03 -2.69
N GLU A 66 16.05 8.43 -2.06
CA GLU A 66 16.08 7.08 -1.46
C GLU A 66 16.99 6.91 -0.23
N GLU A 67 17.77 7.92 0.17
CA GLU A 67 18.58 7.88 1.40
C GLU A 67 17.79 8.34 2.65
N PRO A 68 18.13 7.85 3.86
CA PRO A 68 17.56 8.37 5.11
C PRO A 68 17.89 9.84 5.37
N ILE A 69 16.99 10.57 6.04
CA ILE A 69 17.20 11.98 6.42
C ILE A 69 18.49 12.18 7.23
N ALA A 70 19.32 13.15 6.85
CA ALA A 70 20.57 13.45 7.53
C ALA A 70 20.34 13.83 9.01
N LYS A 71 21.18 13.31 9.92
CA LYS A 71 21.08 13.59 11.38
C LYS A 71 22.31 14.25 12.00
N ASP A 72 23.43 14.25 11.30
CA ASP A 72 24.71 14.76 11.79
C ASP A 72 25.47 15.58 10.74
N GLU A 73 26.55 16.22 11.18
CA GLU A 73 27.38 17.10 10.34
C GLU A 73 28.02 16.36 9.16
N GLN A 74 28.39 15.09 9.35
CA GLN A 74 29.02 14.29 8.30
C GLN A 74 28.02 14.05 7.17
N GLU A 75 26.78 13.71 7.50
CA GLU A 75 25.72 13.51 6.52
C GLU A 75 25.23 14.82 5.90
N LEU A 76 25.15 15.90 6.69
CA LEU A 76 24.84 17.23 6.19
C LEU A 76 25.87 17.71 5.15
N SER A 77 27.15 17.42 5.37
CA SER A 77 28.21 17.79 4.43
C SER A 77 28.07 17.11 3.06
N ALA A 78 27.39 15.97 2.98
CA ALA A 78 27.17 15.27 1.72
C ALA A 78 26.09 15.91 0.83
N ILE A 79 25.16 16.69 1.43
CA ILE A 79 24.08 17.37 0.71
C ILE A 79 24.34 18.87 0.50
N LEU A 80 25.29 19.45 1.24
CA LEU A 80 25.64 20.85 1.11
C LEU A 80 26.40 21.10 -0.21
N GLY A 81 25.97 22.10 -0.97
CA GLY A 81 26.50 22.46 -2.29
C GLY A 81 25.96 21.65 -3.46
N SER A 82 25.51 20.40 -3.23
CA SER A 82 24.87 19.57 -4.26
C SER A 82 23.34 19.73 -4.28
N VAL A 83 22.72 19.85 -3.11
CA VAL A 83 21.26 19.98 -2.93
C VAL A 83 20.90 21.31 -2.28
N ALA A 84 21.65 21.73 -1.24
CA ALA A 84 21.37 22.94 -0.48
C ALA A 84 22.49 23.98 -0.63
N ASP A 85 22.13 25.25 -0.83
CA ASP A 85 23.07 26.37 -0.93
C ASP A 85 23.68 26.76 0.43
N ALA A 86 22.95 26.52 1.51
CA ALA A 86 23.34 26.84 2.88
C ALA A 86 22.72 25.86 3.88
N ALA A 87 23.31 25.78 5.07
CA ALA A 87 22.80 24.98 6.17
C ALA A 87 22.60 25.82 7.43
N LEU A 88 21.47 25.60 8.10
CA LEU A 88 21.19 26.11 9.45
C LEU A 88 21.19 24.93 10.43
N SER A 89 22.25 24.82 11.23
CA SER A 89 22.48 23.69 12.15
C SER A 89 22.53 24.14 13.62
N HIS A 90 22.60 23.17 14.55
CA HIS A 90 22.72 23.41 15.98
C HIS A 90 23.57 22.35 16.68
N ASN A 91 24.07 22.65 17.87
CA ASN A 91 24.91 21.74 18.67
C ASN A 91 24.12 20.73 19.53
N ARG A 92 22.80 20.62 19.37
CA ARG A 92 21.98 19.60 20.03
C ARG A 92 21.93 18.34 19.15
N ALA A 93 22.62 17.28 19.53
CA ALA A 93 22.67 16.05 18.73
C ALA A 93 21.28 15.43 18.49
N ILE A 94 21.01 15.01 17.25
CA ILE A 94 19.83 14.23 16.88
C ILE A 94 20.21 12.75 16.97
N VAL A 95 19.83 12.10 18.06
CA VAL A 95 20.18 10.70 18.30
C VAL A 95 19.39 9.75 17.39
N ARG A 96 18.11 10.05 17.16
CA ARG A 96 17.19 9.22 16.36
C ARG A 96 16.63 10.03 15.21
N ARG A 97 16.79 9.50 13.99
CA ARG A 97 16.13 10.05 12.79
C ARG A 97 14.63 9.87 12.92
N SER A 98 13.87 10.82 12.41
CA SER A 98 12.43 10.67 12.32
C SER A 98 11.91 11.63 11.26
N ASP A 99 11.40 11.07 10.16
CA ASP A 99 10.64 11.82 9.18
C ASP A 99 9.34 12.38 9.79
N ASP A 100 8.81 13.42 9.18
CA ASP A 100 7.47 13.91 9.52
C ASP A 100 6.41 12.83 9.23
N SER A 101 5.46 12.68 10.16
CA SER A 101 4.26 11.87 9.90
C SER A 101 3.43 12.54 8.81
N VAL A 102 2.82 11.74 7.93
CA VAL A 102 1.95 12.22 6.84
C VAL A 102 0.62 11.49 6.93
N LEU A 103 -0.48 12.25 6.97
CA LEU A 103 -1.83 11.70 7.01
C LEU A 103 -2.80 12.47 6.10
N LYS A 104 -3.90 11.81 5.75
CA LYS A 104 -5.06 12.40 5.09
C LYS A 104 -6.31 12.10 5.93
N ILE A 105 -7.34 12.93 5.80
CA ILE A 105 -8.66 12.62 6.37
C ILE A 105 -9.56 12.07 5.26
N VAL A 106 -9.96 10.80 5.39
CA VAL A 106 -10.83 10.11 4.42
C VAL A 106 -12.05 9.59 5.16
N ALA A 107 -13.25 9.90 4.65
CA ALA A 107 -14.53 9.52 5.26
C ALA A 107 -14.63 9.84 6.78
N GLY A 108 -14.03 10.96 7.22
CA GLY A 108 -14.04 11.40 8.61
C GLY A 108 -13.07 10.65 9.55
N GLN A 109 -12.17 9.82 9.01
CA GLN A 109 -11.15 9.09 9.76
C GLN A 109 -9.74 9.47 9.29
N ARG A 110 -8.76 9.30 10.16
CA ARG A 110 -7.34 9.44 9.81
C ARG A 110 -6.95 8.29 8.89
N LEU A 111 -6.19 8.59 7.85
CA LEU A 111 -5.50 7.63 7.01
C LEU A 111 -4.03 8.00 6.98
N PHE A 112 -3.18 7.24 7.66
CA PHE A 112 -1.75 7.49 7.62
C PHE A 112 -1.21 7.08 6.25
N LEU A 113 -0.42 7.97 5.64
CA LEU A 113 0.44 7.64 4.51
C LEU A 113 1.84 7.27 5.01
N ARG A 114 2.25 7.92 6.12
CA ARG A 114 3.51 7.68 6.83
C ARG A 114 3.29 7.91 8.33
N ARG A 115 3.64 6.93 9.16
CA ARG A 115 3.62 7.03 10.63
C ARG A 115 5.04 7.18 11.16
N SER A 116 5.36 8.34 11.75
CA SER A 116 6.72 8.66 12.21
C SER A 116 6.70 9.71 13.33
N ARG A 117 7.31 10.91 13.15
CA ARG A 117 7.44 11.94 14.19
C ARG A 117 6.09 12.33 14.80
N GLY A 118 6.10 12.55 16.11
CA GLY A 118 4.92 13.01 16.86
C GLY A 118 3.91 11.91 17.18
N ILE A 119 4.08 10.71 16.61
CA ILE A 119 3.25 9.53 16.85
C ILE A 119 4.10 8.38 17.42
N VAL A 120 5.29 8.16 16.89
CA VAL A 120 6.22 7.14 17.40
C VAL A 120 6.88 7.68 18.68
N PRO A 121 6.97 6.88 19.78
CA PRO A 121 6.76 5.43 19.86
C PRO A 121 5.44 5.01 20.54
N ASP A 122 4.32 5.68 20.29
CA ASP A 122 3.04 5.29 20.90
C ASP A 122 2.67 3.84 20.56
N ALA A 123 2.27 3.08 21.59
CA ALA A 123 1.88 1.69 21.44
C ALA A 123 0.49 1.54 20.81
N ILE A 124 0.36 0.53 19.95
CA ILE A 124 -0.92 -0.02 19.52
C ILE A 124 -1.26 -1.18 20.46
N ARG A 125 -2.47 -1.16 21.02
CA ARG A 125 -2.96 -2.27 21.85
C ARG A 125 -3.36 -3.42 20.93
N LEU A 126 -2.75 -4.59 21.13
CA LEU A 126 -3.09 -5.81 20.42
C LEU A 126 -4.23 -6.55 21.12
N PRO A 127 -5.03 -7.33 20.37
CA PRO A 127 -6.04 -8.22 20.96
C PRO A 127 -5.45 -9.49 21.57
N LEU A 128 -4.14 -9.70 21.43
CA LEU A 128 -3.40 -10.86 21.91
C LEU A 128 -2.23 -10.39 22.78
N GLU A 129 -1.84 -11.24 23.73
CA GLU A 129 -0.63 -11.08 24.55
C GLU A 129 0.28 -12.29 24.35
N GLY A 130 1.59 -12.13 24.50
CA GLY A 130 2.51 -13.26 24.41
C GLY A 130 3.98 -12.86 24.49
N PRO A 131 4.88 -13.75 24.04
CA PRO A 131 6.32 -13.48 24.00
C PRO A 131 6.63 -12.26 23.14
N SER A 132 7.74 -11.58 23.46
CA SER A 132 8.20 -10.44 22.67
C SER A 132 8.61 -10.85 21.25
N VAL A 133 8.01 -10.18 20.27
CA VAL A 133 8.25 -10.36 18.84
C VAL A 133 8.99 -9.13 18.31
N LEU A 134 9.98 -9.36 17.46
CA LEU A 134 10.49 -8.37 16.50
C LEU A 134 9.92 -8.72 15.12
N ALA A 135 9.10 -7.87 14.54
CA ALA A 135 8.69 -7.97 13.16
C ALA A 135 9.51 -7.03 12.29
N CYS A 136 10.14 -7.57 11.24
CA CYS A 136 11.09 -6.84 10.41
C CYS A 136 10.45 -6.00 9.30
N GLY A 137 9.15 -6.14 9.04
CA GLY A 137 8.43 -5.38 8.03
C GLY A 137 8.63 -5.91 6.60
N ALA A 138 8.31 -5.05 5.63
CA ALA A 138 8.47 -5.28 4.19
C ALA A 138 9.78 -4.64 3.67
N GLU A 139 10.04 -4.67 2.36
CA GLU A 139 11.20 -3.99 1.77
C GLU A 139 10.94 -2.50 1.54
N LEU A 140 9.75 -2.17 1.02
CA LEU A 140 9.35 -0.80 0.72
C LEU A 140 8.70 -0.15 1.93
N LYS A 141 8.88 1.17 2.08
CA LYS A 141 8.34 2.00 3.16
C LYS A 141 8.50 1.37 4.55
N ASN A 142 9.63 0.70 4.77
CA ASN A 142 9.84 -0.20 5.88
C ASN A 142 9.59 0.48 7.23
N THR A 143 9.03 -0.30 8.13
CA THR A 143 8.99 -0.07 9.57
C THR A 143 9.30 -1.39 10.26
N VAL A 144 9.77 -1.34 11.51
CA VAL A 144 9.88 -2.51 12.38
C VAL A 144 8.87 -2.42 13.51
N CYS A 145 8.43 -3.57 14.03
CA CYS A 145 7.54 -3.62 15.18
C CYS A 145 8.15 -4.46 16.30
N VAL A 146 8.14 -3.95 17.53
CA VAL A 146 8.53 -4.70 18.72
C VAL A 146 7.33 -4.85 19.64
N THR A 147 7.06 -6.06 20.14
CA THR A 147 5.95 -6.29 21.08
C THR A 147 6.43 -6.46 22.53
N ARG A 148 5.59 -6.02 23.47
CA ARG A 148 5.76 -6.23 24.91
C ARG A 148 4.38 -6.42 25.56
N GLY A 149 4.09 -7.64 26.02
CA GLY A 149 2.75 -7.99 26.49
C GLY A 149 1.73 -7.81 25.36
N ALA A 150 0.60 -7.15 25.65
CA ALA A 150 -0.44 -6.80 24.67
C ALA A 150 -0.18 -5.50 23.90
N GLN A 151 1.06 -5.01 23.82
CA GLN A 151 1.42 -3.76 23.15
C GLN A 151 2.35 -4.01 21.96
N ALA A 152 2.05 -3.39 20.82
CA ALA A 152 2.91 -3.31 19.65
C ALA A 152 3.45 -1.89 19.48
N PHE A 153 4.77 -1.77 19.39
CA PHE A 153 5.47 -0.51 19.17
C PHE A 153 6.03 -0.54 17.75
N LEU A 154 5.46 0.27 16.87
CA LEU A 154 5.97 0.45 15.50
C LEU A 154 7.04 1.54 15.49
N SER A 155 8.13 1.33 14.76
CA SER A 155 9.18 2.33 14.59
C SER A 155 8.71 3.51 13.75
N GLN A 156 9.56 4.53 13.69
CA GLN A 156 9.50 5.53 12.63
C GLN A 156 9.63 4.88 11.25
N HIS A 157 9.20 5.62 10.23
CA HIS A 157 9.47 5.27 8.85
C HIS A 157 10.98 5.16 8.60
N ILE A 158 11.40 4.04 8.03
CA ILE A 158 12.80 3.78 7.69
C ILE A 158 13.07 4.13 6.23
N GLY A 159 12.08 3.91 5.35
CA GLY A 159 12.20 4.10 3.91
C GLY A 159 12.32 2.77 3.17
N ASP A 160 12.76 2.82 1.91
CA ASP A 160 12.98 1.64 1.09
C ASP A 160 14.36 1.05 1.42
N LEU A 161 14.45 -0.27 1.62
CA LEU A 161 15.67 -0.90 2.14
C LEU A 161 16.74 -1.18 1.06
N ASP A 162 16.52 -0.77 -0.19
CA ASP A 162 17.31 -1.16 -1.35
C ASP A 162 18.71 -0.50 -1.46
N ASP A 163 19.03 0.46 -0.59
CA ASP A 163 20.37 1.03 -0.40
C ASP A 163 21.03 0.65 0.94
N TYR A 164 22.37 0.63 0.95
CA TYR A 164 23.18 0.32 2.13
C TYR A 164 22.90 1.25 3.32
N ARG A 165 22.68 2.56 3.09
CA ARG A 165 22.40 3.52 4.17
C ARG A 165 21.04 3.25 4.79
N ALA A 166 20.03 2.94 3.98
CA ALA A 166 18.71 2.56 4.46
C ALA A 166 18.77 1.25 5.27
N TYR A 167 19.48 0.23 4.78
CA TYR A 167 19.68 -1.02 5.52
C TYR A 167 20.46 -0.82 6.83
N ARG A 168 21.46 0.07 6.85
CA ARG A 168 22.15 0.43 8.09
C ARG A 168 21.20 1.11 9.07
N PHE A 169 20.39 2.07 8.61
CA PHE A 169 19.40 2.75 9.45
C PHE A 169 18.35 1.77 9.99
N PHE A 170 17.92 0.79 9.20
CA PHE A 170 17.07 -0.31 9.65
C PHE A 170 17.70 -1.06 10.84
N ARG A 171 18.97 -1.48 10.73
CA ARG A 171 19.67 -2.18 11.80
C ARG A 171 19.83 -1.34 13.07
N GLU A 172 20.25 -0.08 12.91
CA GLU A 172 20.32 0.89 14.01
C GLU A 172 18.96 1.01 14.70
N THR A 173 17.88 1.09 13.92
CA THR A 173 16.51 1.18 14.45
C THR A 173 16.12 -0.07 15.24
N VAL A 174 16.40 -1.28 14.75
CA VAL A 174 16.08 -2.52 15.49
C VAL A 174 16.77 -2.55 16.86
N GLU A 175 18.06 -2.21 16.90
CA GLU A 175 18.86 -2.18 18.13
C GLU A 175 18.34 -1.09 19.09
N ASP A 176 18.15 0.14 18.58
CA ASP A 176 17.69 1.29 19.36
C ASP A 176 16.28 1.08 19.94
N PHE A 177 15.36 0.54 19.15
CA PHE A 177 13.96 0.34 19.57
C PHE A 177 13.85 -0.76 20.63
N SER A 178 14.60 -1.86 20.46
CA SER A 178 14.68 -2.94 21.45
C SER A 178 15.27 -2.44 22.78
N ALA A 179 16.32 -1.63 22.72
CA ALA A 179 16.93 -1.01 23.90
C ALA A 179 15.99 -0.01 24.58
N LEU A 180 15.33 0.86 23.81
CA LEU A 180 14.36 1.85 24.31
C LEU A 180 13.21 1.17 25.09
N LEU A 181 12.69 0.06 24.55
CA LEU A 181 11.58 -0.68 25.15
C LEU A 181 12.01 -1.66 26.24
N LYS A 182 13.33 -1.87 26.39
CA LYS A 182 13.95 -2.87 27.28
C LYS A 182 13.42 -4.28 27.02
N VAL A 183 13.31 -4.62 25.73
CA VAL A 183 12.79 -5.91 25.27
C VAL A 183 13.90 -6.69 24.59
N LYS A 184 13.98 -8.00 24.87
CA LYS A 184 14.81 -8.94 24.13
C LYS A 184 13.88 -9.89 23.36
N PRO A 185 13.64 -9.65 22.05
CA PRO A 185 12.74 -10.48 21.25
C PRO A 185 13.14 -11.96 21.30
N THR A 186 12.16 -12.84 21.48
CA THR A 186 12.33 -14.30 21.42
C THR A 186 11.80 -14.87 20.12
N ILE A 187 11.03 -14.07 19.38
CA ILE A 187 10.47 -14.39 18.08
C ILE A 187 10.87 -13.29 17.10
N VAL A 188 11.25 -13.67 15.89
CA VAL A 188 11.47 -12.76 14.77
C VAL A 188 10.52 -13.10 13.63
N ALA A 189 9.63 -12.16 13.29
CA ALA A 189 8.68 -12.28 12.20
C ALA A 189 9.18 -11.54 10.95
N HIS A 190 8.93 -12.09 9.78
CA HIS A 190 9.40 -11.53 8.51
C HIS A 190 8.48 -11.89 7.35
N ASP A 191 8.63 -11.21 6.22
CA ASP A 191 7.91 -11.51 4.99
C ASP A 191 8.35 -12.86 4.41
N LEU A 192 7.51 -13.49 3.58
CA LEU A 192 7.89 -14.70 2.85
C LEU A 192 8.82 -14.43 1.67
N HIS A 193 8.95 -13.19 1.21
CA HIS A 193 9.87 -12.85 0.12
C HIS A 193 11.32 -13.18 0.53
N PRO A 194 12.01 -14.11 -0.17
CA PRO A 194 13.32 -14.59 0.26
C PRO A 194 14.43 -13.55 0.11
N ASP A 195 14.34 -12.68 -0.90
CA ASP A 195 15.40 -11.72 -1.22
C ASP A 195 15.30 -10.38 -0.49
N TYR A 196 14.22 -10.12 0.26
CA TYR A 196 14.09 -8.88 1.04
C TYR A 196 15.21 -8.79 2.08
N LEU A 197 15.82 -7.62 2.21
CA LEU A 197 16.89 -7.38 3.17
C LEU A 197 16.38 -7.53 4.61
N ALA A 198 15.13 -7.13 4.86
CA ALA A 198 14.43 -7.40 6.13
C ALA A 198 14.29 -8.91 6.41
N THR A 199 13.94 -9.71 5.41
CA THR A 199 13.84 -11.18 5.53
C THR A 199 15.21 -11.80 5.79
N ARG A 200 16.24 -11.40 5.03
CA ARG A 200 17.61 -11.90 5.21
C ARG A 200 18.15 -11.56 6.60
N TYR A 201 17.87 -10.35 7.11
CA TYR A 201 18.19 -9.98 8.48
C TYR A 201 17.54 -10.91 9.50
N ALA A 202 16.24 -11.21 9.35
CA ALA A 202 15.50 -12.08 10.25
C ALA A 202 16.03 -13.53 10.24
N LEU A 203 16.35 -14.05 9.05
CA LEU A 203 16.89 -15.40 8.88
C LEU A 203 18.29 -15.56 9.48
N ALA A 204 19.07 -14.49 9.55
CA ALA A 204 20.40 -14.48 10.16
C ALA A 204 20.36 -14.44 11.71
N GLN A 205 19.22 -14.18 12.35
CA GLN A 205 19.14 -14.08 13.81
C GLN A 205 19.18 -15.47 14.48
N GLU A 206 20.13 -15.71 15.39
CA GLU A 206 20.27 -16.98 16.11
C GLU A 206 19.54 -16.97 17.47
N GLY A 207 19.21 -18.15 17.99
CA GLY A 207 18.61 -18.30 19.33
C GLY A 207 17.17 -17.77 19.46
N VAL A 208 16.51 -17.47 18.35
CA VAL A 208 15.13 -16.96 18.28
C VAL A 208 14.26 -17.85 17.40
N ARG A 209 12.96 -17.90 17.68
CA ARG A 209 11.99 -18.56 16.78
C ARG A 209 11.70 -17.64 15.60
N ARG A 210 11.85 -18.13 14.38
CA ARG A 210 11.57 -17.36 13.16
C ARG A 210 10.19 -17.71 12.61
N ILE A 211 9.39 -16.72 12.24
CA ILE A 211 8.04 -16.91 11.68
C ILE A 211 7.91 -16.12 10.39
N GLY A 212 7.82 -16.83 9.26
CA GLY A 212 7.47 -16.23 7.98
C GLY A 212 5.97 -15.94 7.90
N VAL A 213 5.60 -14.74 7.45
CA VAL A 213 4.23 -14.27 7.32
C VAL A 213 4.01 -13.79 5.89
N GLN A 214 2.94 -14.26 5.26
CA GLN A 214 2.64 -13.87 3.89
C GLN A 214 2.24 -12.39 3.84
N HIS A 215 2.76 -11.67 2.84
CA HIS A 215 2.62 -10.22 2.72
C HIS A 215 1.18 -9.70 2.82
N HIS A 216 0.26 -10.29 2.05
CA HIS A 216 -1.14 -9.87 2.03
C HIS A 216 -1.91 -10.29 3.29
N HIS A 217 -1.53 -11.43 3.90
CA HIS A 217 -2.01 -11.80 5.23
C HIS A 217 -1.55 -10.79 6.29
N ALA A 218 -0.30 -10.32 6.22
CA ALA A 218 0.19 -9.27 7.12
C ALA A 218 -0.57 -7.94 6.92
N HIS A 219 -0.89 -7.54 5.68
CA HIS A 219 -1.77 -6.39 5.41
C HIS A 219 -3.12 -6.52 6.14
N ILE A 220 -3.80 -7.66 5.95
CA ILE A 220 -5.10 -7.91 6.58
C ILE A 220 -4.98 -8.00 8.11
N ALA A 221 -3.97 -8.71 8.61
CA ALA A 221 -3.72 -8.86 10.04
C ALA A 221 -3.37 -7.54 10.72
N ALA A 222 -2.69 -6.61 10.04
CA ALA A 222 -2.42 -5.27 10.55
C ALA A 222 -3.73 -4.49 10.77
N CYS A 223 -4.65 -4.53 9.79
CA CYS A 223 -5.98 -3.94 9.91
C CYS A 223 -6.76 -4.59 11.07
N MET A 224 -6.78 -5.92 11.14
CA MET A 224 -7.43 -6.63 12.23
C MET A 224 -6.85 -6.25 13.61
N ALA A 225 -5.53 -6.17 13.73
CA ALA A 225 -4.83 -5.88 14.97
C ALA A 225 -5.16 -4.49 15.51
N GLU A 226 -5.16 -3.45 14.68
CA GLU A 226 -5.49 -2.09 15.13
C GLU A 226 -6.98 -1.93 15.53
N HIS A 227 -7.87 -2.77 14.99
CA HIS A 227 -9.29 -2.81 15.35
C HIS A 227 -9.61 -3.83 16.46
N GLY A 228 -8.61 -4.54 16.98
CA GLY A 228 -8.81 -5.56 18.01
C GLY A 228 -9.61 -6.78 17.56
N LEU A 229 -9.64 -7.07 16.25
CA LEU A 229 -10.37 -8.19 15.67
C LEU A 229 -9.58 -9.49 15.80
N THR A 230 -10.23 -10.54 16.29
CA THR A 230 -9.67 -11.89 16.34
C THR A 230 -10.48 -12.89 15.53
N GLU A 231 -11.73 -12.59 15.22
CA GLU A 231 -12.58 -13.49 14.44
C GLU A 231 -12.25 -13.42 12.94
N ARG A 232 -12.70 -14.44 12.19
CA ARG A 232 -12.50 -14.49 10.75
C ARG A 232 -13.14 -13.30 10.03
N VAL A 233 -12.41 -12.76 9.06
CA VAL A 233 -12.85 -11.67 8.17
C VAL A 233 -12.67 -12.06 6.70
N ILE A 234 -13.40 -11.38 5.82
CA ILE A 234 -13.00 -11.27 4.41
C ILE A 234 -11.95 -10.17 4.33
N GLY A 235 -10.71 -10.55 4.07
CA GLY A 235 -9.64 -9.61 3.78
C GLY A 235 -9.61 -9.26 2.30
N VAL A 236 -9.70 -7.98 1.95
CA VAL A 236 -9.45 -7.48 0.60
C VAL A 236 -8.10 -6.76 0.61
N ALA A 237 -7.10 -7.38 -0.02
CA ALA A 237 -5.73 -6.87 -0.07
C ALA A 237 -5.41 -6.38 -1.48
N LEU A 238 -5.56 -5.07 -1.71
CA LEU A 238 -5.27 -4.43 -3.00
C LEU A 238 -3.97 -3.65 -2.91
N ASP A 239 -2.96 -4.08 -3.65
CA ASP A 239 -1.59 -3.59 -3.51
C ASP A 239 -0.84 -3.57 -4.85
N GLY A 240 0.37 -3.00 -4.84
CA GLY A 240 1.28 -2.96 -5.98
C GLY A 240 1.96 -4.30 -6.22
N THR A 241 2.68 -4.81 -5.23
CA THR A 241 3.47 -6.05 -5.36
C THR A 241 3.60 -6.73 -4.01
N GLY A 242 3.24 -8.01 -3.93
CA GLY A 242 3.66 -8.85 -2.82
C GLY A 242 3.93 -10.28 -3.27
N TYR A 243 4.80 -10.96 -2.52
CA TYR A 243 5.28 -12.28 -2.88
C TYR A 243 4.18 -13.34 -2.70
N GLY A 244 3.75 -13.95 -3.81
CA GLY A 244 2.88 -15.13 -3.80
C GLY A 244 3.69 -16.41 -3.59
N PRO A 245 3.19 -17.38 -2.81
CA PRO A 245 3.87 -18.67 -2.59
C PRO A 245 4.02 -19.51 -3.87
N ASP A 246 3.25 -19.20 -4.91
CA ASP A 246 3.27 -19.82 -6.24
C ASP A 246 4.22 -19.10 -7.22
N GLY A 247 4.97 -18.09 -6.77
CA GLY A 247 5.82 -17.26 -7.61
C GLY A 247 5.07 -16.19 -8.42
N THR A 248 3.74 -16.11 -8.29
CA THR A 248 2.94 -15.02 -8.85
C THR A 248 3.12 -13.77 -7.98
N ILE A 249 3.24 -12.59 -8.61
CA ILE A 249 3.21 -11.31 -7.89
C ILE A 249 1.76 -10.98 -7.55
N TRP A 250 1.40 -11.09 -6.28
CA TRP A 250 0.06 -10.78 -5.78
C TRP A 250 -0.14 -9.27 -5.62
N GLY A 251 -1.40 -8.86 -5.52
CA GLY A 251 -1.80 -7.47 -5.26
C GLY A 251 -3.27 -7.17 -5.54
N GLY A 252 -4.09 -8.18 -5.78
CA GLY A 252 -5.53 -8.06 -6.01
C GLY A 252 -6.27 -9.21 -5.37
N GLU A 253 -6.06 -9.41 -4.07
CA GLU A 253 -6.34 -10.67 -3.37
C GLU A 253 -7.54 -10.57 -2.44
N PHE A 254 -8.31 -11.65 -2.38
CA PHE A 254 -9.40 -11.84 -1.41
C PHE A 254 -9.09 -13.05 -0.56
N LEU A 255 -8.98 -12.82 0.74
CA LEU A 255 -8.63 -13.82 1.74
C LEU A 255 -9.82 -14.04 2.68
N VAL A 256 -10.01 -15.26 3.15
CA VAL A 256 -10.70 -15.51 4.42
C VAL A 256 -9.60 -15.74 5.45
N ALA A 257 -9.47 -14.82 6.40
CA ALA A 257 -8.31 -14.79 7.31
C ALA A 257 -8.73 -14.51 8.75
N ASP A 258 -7.96 -15.04 9.69
CA ASP A 258 -7.86 -14.53 11.05
C ASP A 258 -6.40 -14.09 11.33
N LEU A 259 -6.05 -13.84 12.59
CA LEU A 259 -4.69 -13.45 12.95
C LEU A 259 -3.68 -14.61 12.78
N ALA A 260 -4.08 -15.88 12.84
CA ALA A 260 -3.16 -17.00 12.77
C ALA A 260 -2.97 -17.53 11.34
N ASP A 261 -4.04 -17.57 10.54
CA ASP A 261 -4.06 -18.27 9.26
C ASP A 261 -4.96 -17.58 8.22
N PHE A 262 -4.81 -17.96 6.95
CA PHE A 262 -5.61 -17.45 5.85
C PHE A 262 -5.81 -18.47 4.73
N ARG A 263 -6.93 -18.32 4.00
CA ARG A 263 -7.17 -18.99 2.72
C ARG A 263 -7.40 -17.95 1.63
N ARG A 264 -6.68 -18.07 0.51
CA ARG A 264 -6.94 -17.29 -0.70
C ARG A 264 -8.22 -17.82 -1.36
N VAL A 265 -9.30 -17.04 -1.31
CA VAL A 265 -10.62 -17.41 -1.83
C VAL A 265 -11.01 -16.65 -3.08
N GLY A 266 -10.19 -15.66 -3.45
CA GLY A 266 -10.44 -14.84 -4.61
C GLY A 266 -9.21 -14.06 -5.03
N TYR A 267 -9.12 -13.74 -6.32
CA TYR A 267 -8.03 -12.91 -6.84
C TYR A 267 -8.42 -12.26 -8.18
N PHE A 268 -7.74 -11.16 -8.53
CA PHE A 268 -7.85 -10.58 -9.86
C PHE A 268 -7.20 -11.51 -10.89
N LYS A 269 -7.80 -11.63 -12.08
CA LYS A 269 -7.21 -12.38 -13.20
C LYS A 269 -5.77 -11.93 -13.43
N SER A 270 -4.86 -12.90 -13.58
CA SER A 270 -3.43 -12.61 -13.69
C SER A 270 -3.03 -12.24 -15.12
N TYR A 271 -2.09 -11.30 -15.24
CA TYR A 271 -1.49 -10.85 -16.49
C TYR A 271 0.04 -10.93 -16.42
N ARG A 272 0.70 -10.96 -17.57
CA ARG A 272 2.17 -10.94 -17.65
C ARG A 272 2.68 -9.52 -17.39
N MET A 273 3.78 -9.40 -16.66
CA MET A 273 4.42 -8.12 -16.33
C MET A 273 5.75 -7.99 -17.07
N PRO A 274 5.74 -7.58 -18.36
CA PRO A 274 6.94 -7.66 -19.21
C PRO A 274 8.02 -6.69 -18.75
N GLY A 275 9.19 -7.22 -18.40
CA GLY A 275 10.31 -6.47 -17.84
C GLY A 275 10.36 -6.47 -16.31
N GLY A 276 9.44 -7.17 -15.62
CA GLY A 276 9.40 -7.21 -14.16
C GLY A 276 9.28 -5.80 -13.59
N ALA A 277 10.23 -5.39 -12.74
CA ALA A 277 10.28 -4.06 -12.13
C ALA A 277 10.18 -2.90 -13.14
N GLU A 278 10.64 -3.08 -14.39
CA GLU A 278 10.53 -2.03 -15.40
C GLU A 278 9.08 -1.71 -15.78
N ALA A 279 8.17 -2.68 -15.67
CA ALA A 279 6.74 -2.45 -15.87
C ALA A 279 6.09 -1.60 -14.76
N ILE A 280 6.75 -1.44 -13.61
CA ILE A 280 6.36 -0.48 -12.57
C ILE A 280 6.74 0.93 -13.04
N ARG A 281 7.98 1.11 -13.52
CA ARG A 281 8.50 2.41 -13.98
C ARG A 281 7.86 2.89 -15.28
N GLN A 282 7.41 1.96 -16.13
CA GLN A 282 6.78 2.24 -17.42
C GLN A 282 5.39 1.58 -17.50
N PRO A 283 4.33 2.21 -16.93
CA PRO A 283 2.96 1.68 -16.94
C PRO A 283 2.41 1.27 -18.31
N THR A 284 2.89 1.86 -19.41
CA THR A 284 2.52 1.45 -20.77
C THR A 284 2.81 -0.01 -21.07
N ARG A 285 3.82 -0.62 -20.43
CA ARG A 285 4.12 -2.06 -20.52
C ARG A 285 2.97 -2.92 -20.01
N MET A 286 2.34 -2.50 -18.91
CA MET A 286 1.16 -3.17 -18.39
C MET A 286 -0.04 -2.94 -19.30
N ALA A 287 -0.26 -1.73 -19.79
CA ALA A 287 -1.34 -1.45 -20.75
C ALA A 287 -1.26 -2.32 -22.01
N LEU A 288 -0.06 -2.53 -22.54
CA LEU A 288 0.17 -3.45 -23.65
C LEU A 288 -0.17 -4.90 -23.28
N SER A 289 0.23 -5.36 -22.09
CA SER A 289 -0.10 -6.72 -21.61
C SER A 289 -1.60 -6.97 -21.49
N TYR A 290 -2.34 -6.05 -20.86
CA TYR A 290 -3.80 -6.11 -20.79
C TYR A 290 -4.44 -6.02 -22.18
N GLY A 291 -3.94 -5.11 -23.02
CA GLY A 291 -4.43 -4.93 -24.39
C GLY A 291 -4.29 -6.19 -25.24
N LEU A 292 -3.13 -6.83 -25.22
CA LEU A 292 -2.88 -8.08 -25.95
C LEU A 292 -3.68 -9.26 -25.41
N ALA A 293 -4.01 -9.26 -24.11
CA ALA A 293 -4.81 -10.33 -23.51
C ALA A 293 -6.31 -10.17 -23.75
N GLU A 294 -6.84 -8.94 -23.75
CA GLU A 294 -8.28 -8.68 -23.65
C GLU A 294 -8.93 -8.05 -24.87
N LEU A 295 -8.15 -7.37 -25.72
CA LEU A 295 -8.68 -6.71 -26.92
C LEU A 295 -8.75 -7.68 -28.10
N THR A 296 -9.80 -7.50 -28.91
CA THR A 296 -9.95 -8.17 -30.20
C THR A 296 -8.85 -7.70 -31.16
N GLU A 297 -8.57 -8.47 -32.21
CA GLU A 297 -7.59 -8.08 -33.23
C GLU A 297 -7.92 -6.71 -33.85
N SER A 298 -9.21 -6.41 -34.04
CA SER A 298 -9.63 -5.10 -34.55
C SER A 298 -9.35 -3.95 -33.60
N ASP A 299 -9.56 -4.14 -32.30
CA ASP A 299 -9.36 -3.11 -31.27
C ASP A 299 -7.87 -2.93 -30.92
N ARG A 300 -7.04 -3.96 -31.10
CA ARG A 300 -5.57 -3.85 -30.92
C ARG A 300 -4.93 -2.82 -31.85
N ARG A 301 -5.58 -2.48 -32.97
CA ARG A 301 -5.12 -1.41 -33.88
C ARG A 301 -5.12 -0.03 -33.23
N ASP A 302 -5.88 0.16 -32.16
CA ASP A 302 -5.93 1.43 -31.42
C ASP A 302 -4.76 1.54 -30.41
N LEU A 303 -4.10 0.44 -30.03
CA LEU A 303 -3.04 0.45 -29.01
C LEU A 303 -1.86 1.37 -29.34
N PRO A 304 -1.30 1.41 -30.57
CA PRO A 304 -0.22 2.34 -30.88
C PRO A 304 -0.60 3.82 -30.70
N ALA A 305 -1.85 4.18 -30.99
CA ALA A 305 -2.35 5.54 -30.80
C ALA A 305 -2.61 5.86 -29.31
N LEU A 306 -3.00 4.86 -28.52
CA LEU A 306 -3.23 5.02 -27.08
C LEU A 306 -1.94 5.00 -26.26
N LEU A 307 -0.88 4.34 -26.78
CA LEU A 307 0.41 4.16 -26.12
C LEU A 307 1.54 4.74 -26.99
N PRO A 308 1.51 6.05 -27.30
CA PRO A 308 2.44 6.66 -28.27
C PRO A 308 3.91 6.65 -27.80
N SER A 309 4.16 6.46 -26.50
CA SER A 309 5.51 6.36 -25.95
C SER A 309 6.18 5.01 -26.23
N LEU A 310 5.43 3.98 -26.62
CA LEU A 310 6.00 2.68 -27.00
C LEU A 310 6.28 2.65 -28.50
N ALA A 311 7.56 2.62 -28.87
CA ALA A 311 7.97 2.45 -30.25
C ALA A 311 7.53 1.08 -30.79
N GLU A 312 7.25 0.98 -32.10
CA GLU A 312 6.76 -0.26 -32.73
C GLU A 312 7.69 -1.46 -32.50
N ASN A 313 9.01 -1.25 -32.52
CA ASN A 313 9.97 -2.31 -32.24
C ASN A 313 9.91 -2.76 -30.77
N GLU A 314 9.73 -1.82 -29.84
CA GLU A 314 9.57 -2.13 -28.42
C GLU A 314 8.28 -2.93 -28.17
N CYS A 315 7.16 -2.52 -28.77
CA CYS A 315 5.90 -3.26 -28.73
C CYS A 315 6.06 -4.72 -29.17
N ARG A 316 6.78 -4.96 -30.28
CA ARG A 316 7.05 -6.32 -30.77
C ARG A 316 7.89 -7.14 -29.80
N VAL A 317 8.93 -6.55 -29.22
CA VAL A 317 9.77 -7.23 -28.21
C VAL A 317 8.96 -7.58 -26.97
N LEU A 318 8.19 -6.63 -26.42
CA LEU A 318 7.35 -6.85 -25.25
C LEU A 318 6.26 -7.90 -25.51
N ALA A 319 5.64 -7.90 -26.69
CA ALA A 319 4.68 -8.92 -27.09
C ALA A 319 5.33 -10.32 -27.13
N GLY A 320 6.57 -10.41 -27.65
CA GLY A 320 7.36 -11.65 -27.61
C GLY A 320 7.67 -12.12 -26.19
N MET A 321 8.08 -11.21 -25.30
CA MET A 321 8.32 -11.50 -23.87
C MET A 321 7.06 -12.05 -23.19
N ILE A 322 5.90 -11.44 -23.44
CA ILE A 322 4.61 -11.89 -22.90
C ILE A 322 4.27 -13.29 -23.41
N ALA A 323 4.34 -13.51 -24.73
CA ALA A 323 3.97 -14.78 -25.35
C ALA A 323 4.86 -15.95 -24.91
N GLN A 324 6.17 -15.70 -24.75
CA GLN A 324 7.14 -16.71 -24.34
C GLN A 324 7.31 -16.82 -22.81
N GLY A 325 6.78 -15.85 -22.04
CA GLY A 325 6.94 -15.78 -20.59
C GLY A 325 8.37 -15.46 -20.13
N VAL A 326 9.20 -14.83 -20.99
CA VAL A 326 10.60 -14.49 -20.68
C VAL A 326 10.66 -13.12 -20.03
N ASN A 327 11.23 -13.05 -18.81
CA ASN A 327 11.27 -11.83 -17.99
C ASN A 327 9.90 -11.13 -17.90
N ALA A 328 8.85 -11.94 -17.79
CA ALA A 328 7.47 -11.49 -17.72
C ALA A 328 6.75 -12.31 -16.65
N PRO A 329 7.01 -12.09 -15.35
CA PRO A 329 6.31 -12.81 -14.30
C PRO A 329 4.79 -12.59 -14.38
N TRP A 330 4.02 -13.53 -13.83
CA TRP A 330 2.57 -13.34 -13.67
C TRP A 330 2.28 -12.40 -12.50
N THR A 331 1.27 -11.56 -12.64
CA THR A 331 0.78 -10.71 -11.56
C THR A 331 -0.74 -10.61 -11.53
N SER A 332 -1.32 -10.65 -10.33
CA SER A 332 -2.73 -10.35 -10.04
C SER A 332 -2.89 -8.95 -9.41
N SER A 333 -1.90 -8.07 -9.58
CA SER A 333 -1.83 -6.78 -8.89
C SER A 333 -2.92 -5.79 -9.32
N ALA A 334 -3.64 -5.25 -8.33
CA ALA A 334 -4.53 -4.11 -8.52
C ALA A 334 -3.73 -2.85 -8.90
N GLY A 335 -2.56 -2.61 -8.29
CA GLY A 335 -1.71 -1.49 -8.67
C GLY A 335 -1.32 -1.52 -10.15
N ARG A 336 -0.98 -2.70 -10.68
CA ARG A 336 -0.63 -2.85 -12.11
C ARG A 336 -1.83 -2.68 -13.04
N LEU A 337 -3.05 -3.00 -12.59
CA LEU A 337 -4.28 -2.69 -13.32
C LEU A 337 -4.51 -1.16 -13.38
N PHE A 338 -4.31 -0.45 -12.26
CA PHE A 338 -4.39 1.01 -12.23
C PHE A 338 -3.35 1.64 -13.15
N ASP A 339 -2.12 1.14 -13.15
CA ASP A 339 -1.04 1.56 -14.06
C ASP A 339 -1.45 1.38 -15.53
N ALA A 340 -2.02 0.22 -15.88
CA ALA A 340 -2.49 -0.06 -17.23
C ALA A 340 -3.60 0.90 -17.68
N VAL A 341 -4.61 1.14 -16.84
CA VAL A 341 -5.70 2.07 -17.16
C VAL A 341 -5.19 3.50 -17.24
N ALA A 342 -4.33 3.94 -16.32
CA ALA A 342 -3.70 5.25 -16.37
C ALA A 342 -2.93 5.45 -17.69
N ALA A 343 -2.16 4.46 -18.12
CA ALA A 343 -1.47 4.48 -19.41
C ALA A 343 -2.43 4.55 -20.61
N LEU A 344 -3.52 3.77 -20.65
CA LEU A 344 -4.53 3.85 -21.71
C LEU A 344 -5.23 5.22 -21.78
N LEU A 345 -5.30 5.91 -20.64
CA LEU A 345 -5.82 7.26 -20.56
C LEU A 345 -4.74 8.31 -20.88
N GLY A 346 -3.48 7.94 -21.14
CA GLY A 346 -2.39 8.90 -21.41
C GLY A 346 -1.86 9.59 -20.15
N LEU A 347 -1.79 8.88 -19.02
CA LEU A 347 -1.23 9.35 -17.74
C LEU A 347 -0.01 8.53 -17.27
N GLY A 348 0.25 7.39 -17.92
CA GLY A 348 1.20 6.37 -17.47
C GLY A 348 2.40 6.20 -18.40
N GLU A 349 3.06 7.29 -18.78
CA GLU A 349 4.30 7.24 -19.58
C GLU A 349 5.45 6.64 -18.77
N ALA A 350 6.39 7.46 -18.29
CA ALA A 350 7.37 7.07 -17.29
C ALA A 350 6.97 7.69 -15.94
N ILE A 351 6.96 6.87 -14.90
CA ILE A 351 6.77 7.36 -13.54
C ILE A 351 8.13 7.67 -12.90
N THR A 352 8.13 8.68 -12.03
CA THR A 352 9.31 9.20 -11.31
C THR A 352 9.27 8.88 -9.83
N TYR A 353 8.11 8.44 -9.33
CA TYR A 353 7.91 7.95 -7.97
C TYR A 353 6.78 6.92 -7.94
N GLU A 354 6.73 6.12 -6.87
CA GLU A 354 5.77 5.03 -6.74
C GLU A 354 4.31 5.51 -6.78
N ALA A 355 3.46 4.76 -7.50
CA ALA A 355 2.03 5.00 -7.66
C ALA A 355 1.66 6.34 -8.36
N GLN A 356 2.60 7.07 -8.97
CA GLN A 356 2.32 8.34 -9.66
C GLN A 356 1.19 8.23 -10.68
N ALA A 357 1.17 7.18 -11.51
CA ALA A 357 0.13 6.97 -12.51
C ALA A 357 -1.26 6.75 -11.87
N ALA A 358 -1.32 5.99 -10.76
CA ALA A 358 -2.54 5.78 -10.00
C ALA A 358 -3.05 7.07 -9.32
N ILE A 359 -2.15 7.89 -8.78
CA ILE A 359 -2.48 9.20 -8.17
C ILE A 359 -3.04 10.16 -9.22
N ARG A 360 -2.42 10.23 -10.41
CA ARG A 360 -2.93 11.01 -11.54
C ARG A 360 -4.30 10.52 -11.99
N LEU A 361 -4.50 9.20 -12.06
CA LEU A 361 -5.77 8.60 -12.45
C LEU A 361 -6.89 8.93 -11.45
N GLN A 362 -6.61 8.88 -10.15
CA GLN A 362 -7.53 9.30 -9.09
C GLN A 362 -7.86 10.78 -9.19
N THR A 363 -6.86 11.64 -9.39
CA THR A 363 -7.06 13.10 -9.52
C THR A 363 -7.93 13.45 -10.72
N LEU A 364 -7.80 12.69 -11.82
CA LEU A 364 -8.61 12.88 -13.02
C LEU A 364 -10.07 12.43 -12.85
N ALA A 365 -10.34 11.49 -11.94
CA ALA A 365 -11.61 10.79 -11.83
C ALA A 365 -12.78 11.71 -11.45
N ARG A 366 -13.87 11.61 -12.22
CA ARG A 366 -15.17 12.25 -11.96
C ARG A 366 -16.24 11.16 -11.87
N PRO A 367 -16.49 10.61 -10.67
CA PRO A 367 -17.34 9.43 -10.49
C PRO A 367 -18.85 9.74 -10.52
N ASP A 368 -19.24 11.00 -10.39
CA ASP A 368 -20.64 11.41 -10.27
C ASP A 368 -21.42 11.18 -11.57
N GLY A 369 -22.53 10.46 -11.49
CA GLY A 369 -23.39 10.17 -12.64
C GLY A 369 -22.80 9.16 -13.63
N VAL A 370 -21.67 8.54 -13.32
CA VAL A 370 -21.02 7.52 -14.17
C VAL A 370 -21.37 6.12 -13.67
N LEU A 371 -21.72 5.22 -14.60
CA LEU A 371 -21.98 3.81 -14.33
C LEU A 371 -20.68 2.99 -14.34
N PRO A 372 -20.61 1.89 -13.57
CA PRO A 372 -19.50 0.94 -13.68
C PRO A 372 -19.43 0.31 -15.07
N TYR A 373 -18.22 -0.07 -15.48
CA TYR A 373 -17.99 -0.89 -16.66
C TYR A 373 -18.30 -2.38 -16.38
N PRO A 374 -18.54 -3.19 -17.43
CA PRO A 374 -18.74 -4.63 -17.25
C PRO A 374 -17.48 -5.34 -16.74
N TYR A 375 -17.65 -6.30 -15.85
CA TYR A 375 -16.61 -7.20 -15.35
C TYR A 375 -17.17 -8.63 -15.21
N ALA A 376 -16.30 -9.61 -14.98
CA ALA A 376 -16.72 -11.01 -14.82
C ALA A 376 -16.11 -11.62 -13.55
N ILE A 377 -16.92 -12.37 -12.81
CA ILE A 377 -16.45 -13.20 -11.69
C ILE A 377 -16.67 -14.66 -12.06
N GLU A 378 -15.56 -15.37 -12.28
CA GLU A 378 -15.53 -16.78 -12.65
C GLU A 378 -15.28 -17.64 -11.42
N ILE A 379 -15.94 -18.80 -11.33
CA ILE A 379 -15.67 -19.79 -10.28
C ILE A 379 -14.40 -20.55 -10.68
N GLN A 380 -13.43 -20.60 -9.78
CA GLN A 380 -12.19 -21.35 -9.95
C GLN A 380 -12.08 -22.42 -8.86
N THR A 381 -11.22 -23.42 -9.08
CA THR A 381 -10.89 -24.39 -8.02
C THR A 381 -10.37 -23.64 -6.80
N GLY A 382 -11.03 -23.82 -5.65
CA GLY A 382 -10.65 -23.17 -4.38
C GLY A 382 -11.13 -21.72 -4.18
N GLY A 383 -11.76 -21.08 -5.17
CA GLY A 383 -12.12 -19.67 -5.02
C GLY A 383 -12.87 -19.05 -6.21
N PHE A 384 -12.64 -17.77 -6.41
CA PHE A 384 -13.20 -16.98 -7.51
C PHE A 384 -12.08 -16.21 -8.21
N GLN A 385 -12.25 -15.92 -9.50
CA GLN A 385 -11.36 -15.05 -10.25
C GLN A 385 -12.15 -13.86 -10.79
N LEU A 386 -11.68 -12.64 -10.51
CA LEU A 386 -12.29 -11.40 -10.97
C LEU A 386 -11.53 -10.86 -12.18
N SER A 387 -12.21 -10.78 -13.32
CA SER A 387 -11.65 -10.31 -14.59
C SER A 387 -12.21 -8.95 -14.97
N PHE A 388 -11.32 -7.99 -15.21
CA PHE A 388 -11.64 -6.66 -15.72
C PHE A 388 -11.48 -6.55 -17.25
N GLY A 389 -11.34 -7.67 -17.95
CA GLY A 389 -11.12 -7.66 -19.40
C GLY A 389 -12.23 -6.97 -20.20
N ALA A 390 -13.48 -7.15 -19.77
CA ALA A 390 -14.61 -6.45 -20.38
C ALA A 390 -14.56 -4.93 -20.11
N ALA A 391 -14.09 -4.52 -18.94
CA ALA A 391 -13.88 -3.11 -18.62
C ALA A 391 -12.75 -2.51 -19.47
N ILE A 392 -11.64 -3.22 -19.67
CA ILE A 392 -10.55 -2.76 -20.55
C ILE A 392 -11.05 -2.56 -21.99
N ARG A 393 -11.85 -3.48 -22.54
CA ARG A 393 -12.47 -3.32 -23.86
C ARG A 393 -13.36 -2.08 -23.93
N ALA A 394 -14.20 -1.86 -22.92
CA ALA A 394 -15.09 -0.71 -22.85
C ALA A 394 -14.32 0.62 -22.72
N ILE A 395 -13.27 0.67 -21.89
CA ILE A 395 -12.39 1.83 -21.73
C ILE A 395 -11.73 2.20 -23.07
N VAL A 396 -11.21 1.22 -23.82
CA VAL A 396 -10.62 1.47 -25.14
C VAL A 396 -11.67 2.00 -26.13
N ALA A 397 -12.88 1.43 -26.12
CA ALA A 397 -13.98 1.91 -26.96
C ALA A 397 -14.38 3.36 -26.61
N ASP A 398 -14.43 3.71 -25.33
CA ASP A 398 -14.74 5.07 -24.86
C ASP A 398 -13.63 6.07 -25.22
N ARG A 399 -12.36 5.64 -25.15
CA ARG A 399 -11.23 6.44 -25.64
C ARG A 399 -11.36 6.72 -27.14
N ARG A 400 -11.74 5.71 -27.94
CA ARG A 400 -12.00 5.86 -29.38
C ARG A 400 -13.19 6.78 -29.65
N ALA A 401 -14.22 6.74 -28.81
CA ALA A 401 -15.39 7.60 -28.89
C ALA A 401 -15.16 9.02 -28.32
N ASN A 402 -13.94 9.34 -27.85
CA ASN A 402 -13.59 10.62 -27.23
C ASN A 402 -14.46 10.99 -26.02
N VAL A 403 -14.86 9.99 -25.22
CA VAL A 403 -15.50 10.23 -23.91
C VAL A 403 -14.52 10.98 -23.00
N ASP A 404 -15.04 11.88 -22.16
CA ASP A 404 -14.24 12.62 -21.18
C ASP A 404 -13.42 11.66 -20.30
N ARG A 405 -12.10 11.87 -20.26
CA ARG A 405 -11.18 10.98 -19.54
C ARG A 405 -11.47 10.93 -18.04
N GLY A 406 -12.04 11.98 -17.47
CA GLY A 406 -12.46 12.01 -16.07
C GLY A 406 -13.67 11.12 -15.81
N HIS A 407 -14.65 11.07 -16.72
CA HIS A 407 -15.73 10.10 -16.65
C HIS A 407 -15.21 8.67 -16.81
N ILE A 408 -14.29 8.40 -17.73
CA ILE A 408 -13.68 7.07 -17.89
C ILE A 408 -12.97 6.65 -16.59
N ALA A 409 -12.14 7.52 -16.03
CA ALA A 409 -11.45 7.27 -14.77
C ALA A 409 -12.44 7.07 -13.60
N GLY A 410 -13.50 7.86 -13.53
CA GLY A 410 -14.58 7.72 -12.54
C GLY A 410 -15.31 6.37 -12.66
N GLY A 411 -15.69 5.99 -13.87
CA GLY A 411 -16.31 4.70 -14.18
C GLY A 411 -15.41 3.52 -13.83
N PHE A 412 -14.12 3.61 -14.09
CA PHE A 412 -13.15 2.60 -13.67
C PHE A 412 -13.10 2.44 -12.14
N HIS A 413 -13.03 3.52 -11.36
CA HIS A 413 -13.05 3.43 -9.89
C HIS A 413 -14.36 2.83 -9.37
N GLN A 414 -15.50 3.22 -9.94
CA GLN A 414 -16.80 2.60 -9.62
C GLN A 414 -16.80 1.11 -9.92
N THR A 415 -16.22 0.71 -11.05
CA THR A 415 -16.09 -0.69 -11.48
C THR A 415 -15.33 -1.52 -10.46
N ILE A 416 -14.17 -1.04 -9.99
CA ILE A 416 -13.38 -1.76 -8.97
C ILE A 416 -14.18 -1.89 -7.67
N ALA A 417 -14.79 -0.80 -7.19
CA ALA A 417 -15.54 -0.80 -5.94
C ALA A 417 -16.75 -1.76 -5.97
N GLU A 418 -17.50 -1.76 -7.08
CA GLU A 418 -18.64 -2.65 -7.27
C GLU A 418 -18.22 -4.11 -7.39
N ALA A 419 -17.18 -4.39 -8.18
CA ALA A 419 -16.66 -5.73 -8.35
C ALA A 419 -16.11 -6.31 -7.04
N VAL A 420 -15.42 -5.50 -6.22
CA VAL A 420 -14.99 -5.89 -4.86
C VAL A 420 -16.21 -6.20 -3.99
N GLY A 421 -17.24 -5.36 -4.02
CA GLY A 421 -18.48 -5.56 -3.29
C GLY A 421 -19.16 -6.88 -3.66
N GLU A 422 -19.35 -7.15 -4.95
CA GLU A 422 -19.95 -8.38 -5.44
C GLU A 422 -19.11 -9.61 -5.09
N MET A 423 -17.78 -9.52 -5.20
CA MET A 423 -16.87 -10.57 -4.81
C MET A 423 -17.02 -10.93 -3.32
N CYS A 424 -17.08 -9.94 -2.43
CA CYS A 424 -17.31 -10.16 -1.00
C CYS A 424 -18.66 -10.83 -0.72
N ILE A 425 -19.72 -10.46 -1.45
CA ILE A 425 -21.04 -11.10 -1.35
C ILE A 425 -20.93 -12.59 -1.73
N ARG A 426 -20.33 -12.90 -2.89
CA ARG A 426 -20.17 -14.28 -3.37
C ARG A 426 -19.31 -15.12 -2.42
N ILE A 427 -18.25 -14.54 -1.86
CA ILE A 427 -17.41 -15.20 -0.84
C ILE A 427 -18.25 -15.49 0.40
N ARG A 428 -18.93 -14.50 0.98
CA ARG A 428 -19.78 -14.68 2.16
C ARG A 428 -20.82 -15.79 1.93
N ASP A 429 -21.47 -15.79 0.77
CA ASP A 429 -22.54 -16.74 0.48
C ASP A 429 -21.99 -18.16 0.24
N ARG A 430 -20.83 -18.31 -0.40
CA ARG A 430 -20.13 -19.61 -0.52
C ARG A 430 -19.70 -20.15 0.85
N GLU A 431 -19.08 -19.32 1.67
CA GLU A 431 -18.59 -19.72 3.00
C GLU A 431 -19.71 -20.08 3.98
N ARG A 432 -20.94 -19.60 3.74
CA ARG A 432 -22.14 -20.02 4.46
C ARG A 432 -22.66 -21.41 4.04
N LEU A 433 -22.36 -21.85 2.82
CA LEU A 433 -22.87 -23.10 2.25
C LEU A 433 -21.89 -24.28 2.37
N GLU A 434 -20.59 -24.03 2.49
CA GLU A 434 -19.57 -25.07 2.68
C GLU A 434 -19.74 -25.74 4.07
N PRO A 435 -19.96 -27.07 4.14
CA PRO A 435 -20.02 -27.78 5.42
C PRO A 435 -18.67 -27.67 6.16
N ALA A 436 -18.71 -27.44 7.48
CA ALA A 436 -17.52 -27.39 8.33
C ALA A 436 -16.61 -28.63 8.21
N SER A 437 -17.10 -29.75 7.68
CA SER A 437 -16.39 -31.02 7.49
C SER A 437 -15.50 -31.12 6.23
N ARG A 438 -15.53 -30.13 5.32
CA ARG A 438 -14.64 -30.08 4.13
C ARG A 438 -13.45 -29.13 4.27
N LEU A 439 -13.36 -28.42 5.39
CA LEU A 439 -12.14 -27.75 5.78
C LEU A 439 -11.05 -28.82 5.88
N GLU A 440 -9.92 -28.65 5.17
CA GLU A 440 -8.81 -29.57 5.31
C GLU A 440 -8.45 -29.71 6.80
N PRO A 441 -8.03 -30.91 7.27
CA PRO A 441 -7.61 -31.12 8.67
C PRO A 441 -6.47 -30.18 9.12
N THR A 442 -5.84 -29.49 8.18
CA THR A 442 -4.78 -28.50 8.37
C THR A 442 -5.31 -27.08 8.63
N SER A 443 -6.53 -26.74 8.17
CA SER A 443 -7.11 -25.41 8.38
C SER A 443 -7.77 -25.34 9.76
N ARG A 444 -7.11 -24.67 10.69
CA ARG A 444 -7.47 -24.59 12.12
C ARG A 444 -8.61 -23.59 12.39
N LEU A 445 -9.40 -23.28 11.39
CA LEU A 445 -10.35 -22.18 11.42
C LEU A 445 -11.71 -22.71 11.96
N GLU A 446 -12.26 -22.08 13.02
CA GLU A 446 -13.56 -22.42 13.67
C GLU A 446 -14.80 -22.12 12.80
N PRO A 447 -15.82 -23.00 12.68
CA PRO A 447 -16.92 -22.89 11.72
C PRO A 447 -17.51 -21.48 11.59
N ALA A 448 -17.83 -21.08 10.36
CA ALA A 448 -18.22 -19.70 10.01
C ALA A 448 -19.49 -19.25 10.76
N SER A 449 -19.33 -18.63 11.92
CA SER A 449 -20.28 -17.61 12.36
C SER A 449 -20.19 -16.44 11.38
N ARG A 450 -21.35 -16.11 10.77
CA ARG A 450 -21.60 -15.01 9.83
C ARG A 450 -20.38 -14.18 9.42
N LEU A 451 -19.77 -14.54 8.29
CA LEU A 451 -18.65 -13.81 7.67
C LEU A 451 -19.11 -12.43 7.13
N GLU A 452 -19.38 -11.50 8.05
CA GLU A 452 -19.97 -10.18 7.82
C GLU A 452 -18.95 -9.05 8.00
N ARG A 453 -17.73 -9.37 8.43
CA ARG A 453 -16.63 -8.42 8.62
C ARG A 453 -15.72 -8.42 7.39
N VAL A 454 -15.39 -7.23 6.89
CA VAL A 454 -14.48 -7.03 5.77
C VAL A 454 -13.35 -6.10 6.20
N ALA A 455 -12.10 -6.55 6.04
CA ALA A 455 -10.91 -5.73 6.27
C ALA A 455 -10.33 -5.29 4.92
N LEU A 456 -10.21 -3.98 4.71
CA LEU A 456 -9.61 -3.38 3.50
C LEU A 456 -8.17 -2.94 3.81
N SER A 457 -7.19 -3.47 3.06
CA SER A 457 -5.77 -3.17 3.25
C SER A 457 -4.97 -3.27 1.94
N GLY A 458 -3.72 -2.81 1.95
CA GLY A 458 -2.84 -2.73 0.79
C GLY A 458 -2.76 -1.30 0.26
N GLY A 459 -1.64 -0.96 -0.38
CA GLY A 459 -1.31 0.41 -0.77
C GLY A 459 -2.35 1.06 -1.71
N VAL A 460 -3.12 0.28 -2.47
CA VAL A 460 -4.15 0.82 -3.37
C VAL A 460 -5.30 1.47 -2.60
N PHE A 461 -5.58 1.06 -1.35
CA PHE A 461 -6.58 1.74 -0.50
C PHE A 461 -6.09 3.07 0.09
N GLN A 462 -4.89 3.55 -0.25
CA GLN A 462 -4.54 4.96 -0.09
C GLN A 462 -5.32 5.87 -1.04
N ASN A 463 -5.93 5.30 -2.09
CA ASN A 463 -6.85 5.99 -2.97
C ASN A 463 -8.15 6.30 -2.24
N ASP A 464 -8.38 7.59 -1.96
CA ASP A 464 -9.50 8.06 -1.14
C ASP A 464 -10.86 7.82 -1.80
N LEU A 465 -10.94 8.01 -3.11
CA LEU A 465 -12.13 7.74 -3.90
C LEU A 465 -12.48 6.25 -3.85
N LEU A 466 -11.51 5.38 -4.13
CA LEU A 466 -11.73 3.93 -4.12
C LEU A 466 -12.13 3.43 -2.73
N LEU A 467 -11.42 3.88 -1.69
CA LEU A 467 -11.73 3.52 -0.31
C LEU A 467 -13.15 3.94 0.08
N ALA A 468 -13.56 5.16 -0.27
CA ALA A 468 -14.90 5.66 0.00
C ALA A 468 -15.98 4.86 -0.75
N LEU A 469 -15.81 4.66 -2.06
CA LEU A 469 -16.75 3.90 -2.89
C LEU A 469 -16.90 2.46 -2.40
N THR A 470 -15.79 1.78 -2.14
CA THR A 470 -15.76 0.38 -1.69
C THR A 470 -16.41 0.24 -0.31
N THR A 471 -16.05 1.12 0.64
CA THR A 471 -16.61 1.13 1.99
C THR A 471 -18.13 1.34 1.97
N ASN A 472 -18.61 2.33 1.20
CA ASN A 472 -20.03 2.62 1.09
C ASN A 472 -20.78 1.48 0.36
N GLY A 473 -20.20 0.92 -0.69
CA GLY A 473 -20.75 -0.24 -1.41
C GLY A 473 -20.96 -1.45 -0.48
N LEU A 474 -19.91 -1.85 0.23
CA LEU A 474 -19.96 -2.99 1.16
C LEU A 474 -20.96 -2.76 2.31
N ARG A 475 -20.99 -1.56 2.90
CA ARG A 475 -21.94 -1.23 3.98
C ARG A 475 -23.40 -1.34 3.53
N ARG A 476 -23.71 -0.94 2.29
CA ARG A 476 -25.06 -1.11 1.70
C ARG A 476 -25.48 -2.58 1.61
N HIS A 477 -24.53 -3.51 1.54
CA HIS A 477 -24.77 -4.96 1.53
C HIS A 477 -24.64 -5.64 2.90
N GLY A 478 -24.65 -4.85 3.98
CA GLY A 478 -24.69 -5.32 5.37
C GLY A 478 -23.34 -5.74 5.94
N PHE A 479 -22.22 -5.43 5.28
CA PHE A 479 -20.90 -5.70 5.82
C PHE A 479 -20.47 -4.67 6.87
N GLN A 480 -19.78 -5.14 7.91
CA GLN A 480 -18.99 -4.31 8.81
C GLN A 480 -17.61 -4.12 8.18
N VAL A 481 -17.30 -2.90 7.75
CA VAL A 481 -16.08 -2.59 7.00
C VAL A 481 -15.06 -1.92 7.91
N TYR A 482 -13.86 -2.48 7.93
CA TYR A 482 -12.70 -2.03 8.68
C TYR A 482 -11.59 -1.61 7.72
N SER A 483 -11.00 -0.45 7.96
CA SER A 483 -9.86 0.09 7.22
C SER A 483 -8.90 0.77 8.19
N HIS A 484 -7.67 0.96 7.75
CA HIS A 484 -6.59 1.48 8.57
C HIS A 484 -6.80 2.91 9.09
N HIS A 485 -6.45 3.16 10.35
CA HIS A 485 -6.48 4.49 10.97
C HIS A 485 -5.38 4.77 12.01
N LEU A 486 -4.70 3.73 12.52
CA LEU A 486 -3.55 3.87 13.42
C LEU A 486 -2.22 3.62 12.72
N VAL A 487 -2.22 2.76 11.69
CA VAL A 487 -1.07 2.54 10.79
C VAL A 487 -1.44 2.82 9.34
N PRO A 488 -0.47 2.95 8.42
CA PRO A 488 -0.78 3.02 6.99
C PRO A 488 -1.33 1.70 6.45
N PRO A 489 -2.22 1.72 5.44
CA PRO A 489 -2.63 0.51 4.70
C PRO A 489 -1.55 -0.01 3.74
N ASN A 490 -0.49 0.77 3.51
CA ASN A 490 0.67 0.37 2.71
C ASN A 490 1.70 -0.39 3.54
N ASP A 491 2.85 -0.70 2.92
CA ASP A 491 3.91 -1.51 3.50
C ASP A 491 4.45 -1.01 4.85
N GLY A 492 4.28 0.28 5.15
CA GLY A 492 4.60 0.84 6.47
C GLY A 492 3.77 0.25 7.61
N GLY A 493 2.65 -0.43 7.33
CA GLY A 493 1.83 -1.16 8.30
C GLY A 493 2.17 -2.65 8.44
N ILE A 494 2.96 -3.25 7.54
CA ILE A 494 3.18 -4.71 7.46
C ILE A 494 3.77 -5.28 8.75
N ALA A 495 4.71 -4.57 9.39
CA ALA A 495 5.35 -5.06 10.61
C ALA A 495 4.35 -5.25 11.77
N LEU A 496 3.28 -4.45 11.85
CA LEU A 496 2.21 -4.66 12.84
C LEU A 496 1.49 -5.99 12.60
N GLY A 497 1.13 -6.26 11.34
CA GLY A 497 0.47 -7.51 10.96
C GLY A 497 1.34 -8.73 11.19
N GLN A 498 2.61 -8.66 10.81
CA GLN A 498 3.60 -9.71 11.11
C GLN A 498 3.70 -10.01 12.61
N ALA A 499 3.74 -8.97 13.45
CA ALA A 499 3.79 -9.13 14.90
C ALA A 499 2.53 -9.81 15.45
N ALA A 500 1.34 -9.37 15.01
CA ALA A 500 0.07 -9.96 15.41
C ALA A 500 -0.03 -11.44 14.99
N VAL A 501 0.39 -11.78 13.77
CA VAL A 501 0.40 -13.16 13.27
C VAL A 501 1.36 -14.04 14.04
N ALA A 502 2.55 -13.54 14.35
CA ALA A 502 3.55 -14.27 15.12
C ALA A 502 3.06 -14.60 16.53
N LEU A 503 2.37 -13.66 17.20
CA LEU A 503 1.74 -13.89 18.49
C LEU A 503 0.62 -14.93 18.39
N ALA A 504 -0.30 -14.78 17.45
CA ALA A 504 -1.42 -15.72 17.25
C ALA A 504 -0.95 -17.16 17.00
N ARG A 505 0.11 -17.34 16.20
CA ARG A 505 0.72 -18.66 15.93
C ARG A 505 1.54 -19.25 17.09
N THR A 506 1.73 -18.47 18.16
CA THR A 506 2.45 -18.90 19.36
C THR A 506 1.49 -19.25 20.49
N ASP A 507 0.41 -18.49 20.67
CA ASP A 507 -0.62 -18.72 21.68
C ASP A 507 -1.32 -20.09 21.49
N VAL A 508 -1.58 -20.48 20.24
CA VAL A 508 -2.26 -21.75 19.87
C VAL A 508 -1.37 -23.00 20.09
N ARG A 509 -0.15 -22.86 20.61
CA ARG A 509 0.74 -24.00 20.98
C ARG A 509 0.96 -24.13 22.49
N GLY A 510 0.21 -23.40 23.31
CA GLY A 510 0.18 -23.52 24.77
C GLY A 510 -0.60 -24.73 25.26
#